data_AF-A0A916QP02-F1
#
_entry.id   AF-A0A916QP02-F1
#
_cell.length_a   1.000
_cell.length_b   1.000
_cell.length_c   1.000
_cell.angle_alpha   90.00
_cell.angle_beta   90.00
_cell.angle_gamma   90.00
#
_symmetry.space_group_name_H-M   'P 1'
#
loop_
_entity.id
_entity.type
_entity.pdbx_description
1 polymer ?
#
loop_
_entity_poly.entity_id
_entity_poly.type
_entity_poly.pdbx_seq_one_letter_code
_entity_poly.pdbx_strand_id
1 'polypeptide(L)'
;MIYSRRLAKILAPIFICLLLLTSACGGAKQPSRFDQAQQQSKTERPSQAEQVSGGSLNKYFPSSSGDYKLNYAQEKKGFAQASLKKGGQEVAVMSINDISASPAAANKFQNSSKKIGGYPAVEQGKTTTAVLVDNRFQVKAQSKTPHLPPAIAKHGYKNLI
;
A
#
# COMPACT_ATOMS: atom_id res chain seq x y z
N MET A 1 -64.29 14.64 -36.60
CA MET A 1 -62.94 14.01 -36.59
C MET A 1 -61.82 15.01 -36.97
N ILE A 2 -61.71 16.18 -36.32
CA ILE A 2 -60.65 17.18 -36.65
C ILE A 2 -60.09 17.90 -35.39
N TYR A 3 -60.90 18.16 -34.36
CA TYR A 3 -60.47 18.91 -33.16
C TYR A 3 -59.51 18.15 -32.22
N SER A 4 -59.77 16.86 -31.96
CA SER A 4 -58.91 16.02 -31.09
C SER A 4 -57.52 15.75 -31.67
N ARG A 5 -57.38 15.77 -33.01
CA ARG A 5 -56.09 15.59 -33.70
C ARG A 5 -55.20 16.83 -33.65
N ARG A 6 -55.76 18.03 -33.47
CA ARG A 6 -54.98 19.28 -33.33
C ARG A 6 -54.52 19.51 -31.89
N LEU A 7 -55.36 19.16 -30.92
CA LEU A 7 -55.00 19.17 -29.50
C LEU A 7 -53.87 18.19 -29.17
N ALA A 8 -53.90 16.97 -29.71
CA ALA A 8 -52.81 16.00 -29.53
C ALA A 8 -51.46 16.48 -30.11
N LYS A 9 -51.47 17.28 -31.19
CA LYS A 9 -50.26 17.83 -31.82
C LYS A 9 -49.62 18.98 -31.04
N ILE A 10 -50.37 19.64 -30.16
CA ILE A 10 -49.88 20.73 -29.30
C ILE A 10 -49.49 20.19 -27.91
N LEU A 11 -50.24 19.21 -27.39
CA LEU A 11 -49.95 18.58 -26.10
C LEU A 11 -48.71 17.67 -26.15
N ALA A 12 -48.47 16.97 -27.25
CA ALA A 12 -47.31 16.09 -27.41
C ALA A 12 -45.94 16.80 -27.23
N PRO A 13 -45.64 17.93 -27.90
CA PRO A 13 -44.35 18.61 -27.71
C PRO A 13 -44.20 19.24 -26.31
N ILE A 14 -45.29 19.68 -25.68
CA ILE A 14 -45.28 20.21 -24.31
C ILE A 14 -44.95 19.11 -23.31
N PHE A 15 -45.54 17.93 -23.47
CA PHE A 15 -45.26 16.78 -22.61
C PHE A 15 -43.83 16.26 -22.78
N ILE A 16 -43.31 16.27 -24.03
CA ILE A 16 -41.92 15.94 -24.34
C ILE A 16 -40.95 16.97 -23.73
N CYS A 17 -41.26 18.27 -23.79
CA CYS A 17 -40.45 19.29 -23.13
C CYS A 17 -40.45 19.09 -21.61
N LEU A 18 -41.60 18.80 -20.99
CA LEU A 18 -41.68 18.55 -19.55
C LEU A 18 -40.88 17.31 -19.13
N LEU A 19 -40.87 16.25 -19.94
CA LEU A 19 -40.02 15.07 -19.74
C LEU A 19 -38.52 15.40 -19.86
N LEU A 20 -38.13 16.25 -20.80
CA LEU A 20 -36.73 16.67 -21.00
C LEU A 20 -36.19 17.58 -19.89
N LEU A 21 -37.04 18.38 -19.23
CA LEU A 21 -36.61 19.24 -18.12
C LEU A 21 -36.35 18.47 -16.81
N THR A 22 -36.86 17.24 -16.64
CA THR A 22 -36.70 16.45 -15.41
C THR A 22 -35.45 15.56 -15.40
N SER A 23 -34.79 15.34 -16.54
CA SER A 23 -33.59 14.49 -16.64
C SER A 23 -32.26 15.25 -16.53
N ALA A 24 -32.30 16.58 -16.43
CA ALA A 24 -31.11 17.44 -16.47
C ALA A 24 -30.54 17.85 -15.10
N CYS A 25 -31.19 17.50 -13.98
CA CYS A 25 -30.68 17.86 -12.66
C CYS A 25 -30.90 16.71 -11.67
N GLY A 26 -29.85 15.92 -11.42
CA GLY A 26 -29.91 14.88 -10.37
C GLY A 26 -29.10 13.62 -10.59
N GLY A 27 -28.17 13.58 -11.55
CA GLY A 27 -27.19 12.48 -11.62
C GLY A 27 -26.35 12.48 -10.34
N ALA A 28 -26.62 11.54 -9.43
CA ALA A 28 -25.80 11.31 -8.25
C ALA A 28 -24.33 11.26 -8.69
N LYS A 29 -23.51 12.16 -8.16
CA LYS A 29 -22.09 12.26 -8.49
C LYS A 29 -21.46 10.91 -8.18
N GLN A 30 -21.24 10.11 -9.22
CA GLN A 30 -20.65 8.78 -9.06
C GLN A 30 -19.30 8.97 -8.35
N PRO A 31 -19.07 8.30 -7.21
CA PRO A 31 -17.85 8.53 -6.45
C PRO A 31 -16.65 8.23 -7.35
N SER A 32 -15.79 9.22 -7.51
CA SER A 32 -14.57 9.06 -8.29
C SER A 32 -13.65 8.08 -7.58
N ARG A 33 -12.70 7.50 -8.31
CA ARG A 33 -11.59 6.72 -7.72
C ARG A 33 -10.87 7.46 -6.59
N PHE A 34 -10.86 8.80 -6.65
CA PHE A 34 -10.26 9.65 -5.63
C PHE A 34 -11.16 9.78 -4.40
N ASP A 35 -12.48 9.80 -4.56
CA ASP A 35 -13.43 9.83 -3.43
C ASP A 35 -13.35 8.55 -2.60
N GLN A 36 -13.18 7.39 -3.25
CA GLN A 36 -12.92 6.13 -2.54
C GLN A 36 -11.60 6.16 -1.77
N ALA A 37 -10.50 6.58 -2.40
CA ALA A 37 -9.20 6.71 -1.72
C ALA A 37 -9.27 7.70 -0.54
N GLN A 38 -10.03 8.78 -0.67
CA GLN A 38 -10.21 9.78 0.38
C GLN A 38 -11.06 9.25 1.55
N GLN A 39 -12.09 8.45 1.28
CA GLN A 39 -12.87 7.77 2.32
C GLN A 39 -12.07 6.68 3.05
N GLN A 40 -11.28 5.89 2.31
CA GLN A 40 -10.34 4.94 2.92
C GLN A 40 -9.33 5.67 3.82
N SER A 41 -8.76 6.78 3.35
CA SER A 41 -7.81 7.58 4.15
C SER A 41 -8.42 8.18 5.42
N LYS A 42 -9.73 8.51 5.40
CA LYS A 42 -10.44 9.00 6.59
C LYS A 42 -10.68 7.91 7.64
N THR A 43 -10.85 6.67 7.20
CA THR A 43 -11.10 5.51 8.06
C THR A 43 -9.79 4.91 8.57
N GLU A 44 -8.76 4.92 7.73
CA GLU A 44 -7.37 4.53 8.03
C GLU A 44 -6.54 5.75 8.47
N ARG A 45 -7.12 6.67 9.25
CA ARG A 45 -6.28 7.69 9.88
C ARG A 45 -5.19 6.95 10.67
N PRO A 46 -3.91 7.33 10.52
CA PRO A 46 -2.87 6.73 11.32
C PRO A 46 -3.29 6.87 12.77
N SER A 47 -3.41 5.73 13.46
CA SER A 47 -3.79 5.75 14.87
C SER A 47 -2.80 6.67 15.60
N GLN A 48 -3.23 7.30 16.70
CA GLN A 48 -2.33 8.04 17.60
C GLN A 48 -1.24 7.16 18.24
N ALA A 49 -1.10 5.91 17.80
CA ALA A 49 -0.08 4.99 18.26
C ALA A 49 1.30 5.62 18.10
N GLU A 50 2.05 5.54 19.19
CA GLU A 50 3.40 6.04 19.24
C GLU A 50 4.33 5.11 18.46
N GLN A 51 4.61 5.52 17.22
CA GLN A 51 5.60 4.86 16.38
C GLN A 51 7.02 5.16 16.84
N VAL A 52 7.90 4.16 16.73
CA VAL A 52 9.31 4.29 17.09
C VAL A 52 10.06 5.28 16.18
N SER A 53 11.16 5.84 16.66
CA SER A 53 12.01 6.68 15.81
C SER A 53 12.69 5.84 14.71
N GLY A 54 12.84 6.40 13.51
CA GLY A 54 13.48 5.71 12.38
C GLY A 54 14.91 5.25 12.69
N GLY A 55 15.72 6.14 13.26
CA GLY A 55 17.10 5.80 13.63
C GLY A 55 17.21 4.64 14.63
N SER A 56 16.23 4.45 15.52
CA SER A 56 16.22 3.30 16.45
C SER A 56 16.01 1.95 15.76
N LEU A 57 15.49 1.94 14.52
CA LEU A 57 15.33 0.75 13.70
C LEU A 57 16.63 0.34 13.01
N ASN A 58 17.63 1.24 12.92
CA ASN A 58 18.85 0.98 12.17
C ASN A 58 19.66 -0.21 12.70
N LYS A 59 19.58 -0.45 14.01
CA LYS A 59 20.27 -1.54 14.70
C LYS A 59 19.79 -2.93 14.27
N TYR A 60 18.60 -3.01 13.65
CA TYR A 60 18.03 -4.28 13.19
C TYR A 60 18.37 -4.60 11.74
N PHE A 61 18.95 -3.66 10.99
CA PHE A 61 19.51 -4.02 9.69
C PHE A 61 20.72 -4.95 9.89
N PRO A 62 20.89 -5.94 9.01
CA PRO A 62 22.04 -6.81 9.10
C PRO A 62 23.34 -6.02 8.97
N SER A 63 24.43 -6.50 9.55
CA SER A 63 25.74 -5.93 9.27
C SER A 63 26.12 -6.21 7.82
N SER A 64 26.80 -5.27 7.16
CA SER A 64 27.47 -5.53 5.90
C SER A 64 28.49 -6.67 6.06
N SER A 65 28.42 -7.70 5.21
CA SER A 65 29.39 -8.80 5.17
C SER A 65 29.92 -9.00 3.75
N GLY A 66 31.21 -9.32 3.64
CA GLY A 66 31.90 -9.45 2.35
C GLY A 66 31.89 -8.14 1.55
N ASP A 67 31.61 -8.23 0.24
CA ASP A 67 31.63 -7.09 -0.70
C ASP A 67 30.38 -6.20 -0.62
N TYR A 68 29.44 -6.51 0.26
CA TYR A 68 28.20 -5.78 0.39
C TYR A 68 28.34 -4.63 1.38
N LYS A 69 27.90 -3.43 1.00
CA LYS A 69 27.84 -2.25 1.86
C LYS A 69 26.40 -1.82 2.07
N LEU A 70 26.06 -1.45 3.30
CA LEU A 70 24.76 -0.84 3.60
C LEU A 70 24.85 0.67 3.57
N ASN A 71 23.83 1.27 3.00
CA ASN A 71 23.65 2.72 2.98
C ASN A 71 22.25 3.03 3.51
N TYR A 72 22.16 3.63 4.70
CA TYR A 72 20.90 4.11 5.25
C TYR A 72 20.38 5.24 4.38
N ALA A 73 19.26 4.99 3.69
CA ALA A 73 18.75 5.88 2.65
C ALA A 73 17.66 6.80 3.19
N GLN A 74 16.83 6.30 4.12
CA GLN A 74 15.70 7.04 4.66
C GLN A 74 15.42 6.61 6.09
N GLU A 75 15.20 7.59 6.96
CA GLU A 75 14.77 7.39 8.34
C GLU A 75 13.67 8.39 8.64
N LYS A 76 12.53 7.89 9.11
CA LYS A 76 11.37 8.68 9.51
C LYS A 76 10.72 8.01 10.72
N LYS A 77 9.81 8.70 11.40
CA LYS A 77 9.04 8.07 12.47
C LYS A 77 8.30 6.84 11.91
N GLY A 78 8.50 5.70 12.57
CA GLY A 78 7.95 4.41 12.19
C GLY A 78 8.56 3.77 10.94
N PHE A 79 9.63 4.32 10.35
CA PHE A 79 10.19 3.78 9.11
C PHE A 79 11.70 3.96 9.02
N ALA A 80 12.39 2.90 8.62
CA ALA A 80 13.79 2.98 8.20
C ALA A 80 14.01 2.16 6.92
N GLN A 81 14.93 2.61 6.08
CA GLN A 81 15.31 1.94 4.84
C GLN A 81 16.81 1.96 4.66
N ALA A 82 17.38 0.79 4.34
CA ALA A 82 18.78 0.64 3.98
C ALA A 82 18.91 0.01 2.58
N SER A 83 19.74 0.62 1.75
CA SER A 83 20.13 0.09 0.45
C SER A 83 21.36 -0.79 0.59
N LEU A 84 21.32 -1.98 0.01
CA LEU A 84 22.46 -2.88 -0.09
C LEU A 84 23.17 -2.65 -1.42
N LYS A 85 24.45 -2.28 -1.35
CA LYS A 85 25.31 -2.05 -2.52
C LYS A 85 26.37 -3.14 -2.65
N LYS A 86 26.64 -3.62 -3.86
CA LYS A 86 27.78 -4.48 -4.18
C LYS A 86 28.55 -3.85 -5.34
N GLY A 87 29.87 -3.66 -5.19
CA GLY A 87 30.68 -2.99 -6.23
C GLY A 87 30.17 -1.59 -6.59
N GLY A 88 29.60 -0.85 -5.63
CA GLY A 88 29.04 0.48 -5.84
C GLY A 88 27.60 0.51 -6.39
N GLN A 89 27.11 -0.59 -6.96
CA GLN A 89 25.74 -0.70 -7.48
C GLN A 89 24.75 -1.12 -6.40
N GLU A 90 23.59 -0.47 -6.33
CA GLU A 90 22.49 -0.90 -5.48
C GLU A 90 21.86 -2.20 -6.03
N VAL A 91 21.94 -3.27 -5.25
CA VAL A 91 21.44 -4.60 -5.65
C VAL A 91 20.15 -4.98 -4.94
N ALA A 92 19.86 -4.34 -3.80
CA ALA A 92 18.63 -4.57 -3.06
C ALA A 92 18.36 -3.45 -2.06
N VAL A 93 17.13 -3.42 -1.56
CA VAL A 93 16.66 -2.47 -0.56
C VAL A 93 15.96 -3.25 0.55
N MET A 94 16.26 -2.91 1.80
CA MET A 94 15.57 -3.40 2.97
C MET A 94 14.85 -2.24 3.66
N SER A 95 13.65 -2.49 4.18
CA SER A 95 12.93 -1.51 4.99
C SER A 95 12.27 -2.17 6.19
N ILE A 96 12.14 -1.40 7.26
CA ILE A 96 11.42 -1.77 8.48
C ILE A 96 10.36 -0.70 8.69
N ASN A 97 9.10 -1.14 8.77
CA ASN A 97 7.94 -0.27 8.94
C ASN A 97 7.18 -0.68 10.21
N ASP A 98 7.03 0.25 11.15
CA ASP A 98 6.17 0.13 12.32
C ASP A 98 4.72 0.39 11.90
N ILE A 99 3.94 -0.68 11.79
CA ILE A 99 2.55 -0.64 11.35
C ILE A 99 1.56 -0.39 12.49
N SER A 100 2.01 0.02 13.68
CA SER A 100 1.12 0.38 14.80
C SER A 100 0.11 1.47 14.44
N ALA A 101 0.52 2.42 13.60
CA ALA A 101 -0.35 3.45 13.04
C ALA A 101 -1.30 2.92 11.94
N SER A 102 -1.00 1.78 11.30
CA SER A 102 -1.80 1.18 10.24
C SER A 102 -1.90 -0.35 10.39
N PRO A 103 -2.65 -0.85 11.39
CA PRO A 103 -2.68 -2.29 11.73
C PRO A 103 -3.23 -3.17 10.60
N ALA A 104 -4.07 -2.62 9.72
CA ALA A 104 -4.60 -3.33 8.55
C ALA A 104 -3.50 -3.87 7.62
N ALA A 105 -2.27 -3.33 7.68
CA ALA A 105 -1.12 -3.88 6.96
C ALA A 105 -0.78 -5.33 7.39
N ALA A 106 -1.13 -5.75 8.60
CA ALA A 106 -0.96 -7.11 9.10
C ALA A 106 -1.88 -8.12 8.39
N ASN A 107 -3.02 -7.68 7.85
CA ASN A 107 -3.99 -8.57 7.18
C ASN A 107 -3.38 -9.35 6.02
N LYS A 108 -2.37 -8.77 5.36
CA LYS A 108 -1.63 -9.41 4.26
C LYS A 108 -0.92 -10.70 4.70
N PHE A 109 -0.66 -10.86 5.99
CA PHE A 109 0.10 -11.99 6.55
C PHE A 109 -0.79 -13.08 7.17
N GLN A 110 -2.08 -12.78 7.42
CA GLN A 110 -3.00 -13.69 8.13
C GLN A 110 -3.14 -15.05 7.45
N ASN A 111 -3.17 -15.07 6.12
CA ASN A 111 -3.32 -16.29 5.32
C ASN A 111 -1.97 -16.85 4.82
N SER A 112 -0.85 -16.37 5.35
CA SER A 112 0.45 -16.87 4.90
C SER A 112 0.75 -18.25 5.47
N SER A 113 0.99 -19.20 4.57
CA SER A 113 1.58 -20.50 4.91
C SER A 113 3.11 -20.47 4.99
N LYS A 114 3.76 -19.39 4.54
CA LYS A 114 5.22 -19.23 4.54
C LYS A 114 5.68 -18.56 5.84
N LYS A 115 6.76 -19.09 6.41
CA LYS A 115 7.43 -18.49 7.58
C LYS A 115 8.91 -18.30 7.32
N ILE A 116 9.45 -17.18 7.80
CA ILE A 116 10.88 -16.88 7.82
C ILE A 116 11.25 -16.54 9.26
N GLY A 117 12.19 -17.30 9.84
CA GLY A 117 12.55 -17.13 11.26
C GLY A 117 11.38 -17.35 12.23
N GLY A 118 10.38 -18.16 11.86
CA GLY A 118 9.17 -18.40 12.67
C GLY A 118 8.05 -17.37 12.45
N TYR A 119 8.34 -16.24 11.82
CA TYR A 119 7.38 -15.17 11.54
C TYR A 119 6.67 -15.36 10.20
N PRO A 120 5.37 -14.99 10.08
CA PRO A 120 4.65 -15.08 8.82
C PRO A 120 5.27 -14.18 7.77
N ALA A 121 5.45 -14.72 6.56
CA ALA A 121 6.13 -14.08 5.46
C ALA A 121 5.30 -14.10 4.19
N VAL A 122 5.29 -13.04 3.39
CA VAL A 122 4.59 -13.00 2.11
C VAL A 122 5.49 -12.50 1.00
N GLU A 123 5.28 -13.02 -0.19
CA GLU A 123 5.91 -12.52 -1.41
C GLU A 123 5.03 -11.44 -2.02
N GLN A 124 5.63 -10.32 -2.41
CA GLN A 124 4.97 -9.19 -3.07
C GLN A 124 5.57 -9.04 -4.46
N GLY A 125 4.92 -9.61 -5.46
CA GLY A 125 5.50 -9.79 -6.78
C GLY A 125 6.65 -10.80 -6.78
N LYS A 126 7.59 -10.66 -7.71
CA LYS A 126 8.68 -11.64 -7.92
C LYS A 126 9.97 -11.35 -7.14
N THR A 127 10.15 -10.12 -6.68
CA THR A 127 11.44 -9.66 -6.12
C THR A 127 11.34 -9.13 -4.69
N THR A 128 10.14 -9.12 -4.10
CA THR A 128 9.93 -8.58 -2.76
C THR A 128 9.41 -9.67 -1.83
N THR A 129 10.01 -9.76 -0.66
CA THR A 129 9.55 -10.58 0.45
C THR A 129 9.32 -9.68 1.65
N ALA A 130 8.19 -9.83 2.31
CA ALA A 130 7.85 -9.12 3.53
C ALA A 130 7.67 -10.13 4.67
N VAL A 131 8.06 -9.77 5.87
CA VAL A 131 7.88 -10.55 7.10
C VAL A 131 7.19 -9.66 8.13
N LEU A 132 6.26 -10.22 8.90
CA LEU A 132 5.60 -9.53 10.00
C LEU A 132 6.13 -10.05 11.34
N VAL A 133 6.85 -9.19 12.05
CA VAL A 133 7.45 -9.46 13.36
C VAL A 133 6.59 -8.82 14.44
N ASP A 134 6.30 -9.60 15.50
CA ASP A 134 5.56 -9.15 16.69
C ASP A 134 4.21 -8.47 16.38
N ASN A 135 3.57 -8.87 15.27
CA ASN A 135 2.34 -8.27 14.76
C ASN A 135 2.38 -6.74 14.58
N ARG A 136 3.59 -6.14 14.54
CA ARG A 136 3.82 -4.69 14.57
C ARG A 136 4.85 -4.21 13.55
N PHE A 137 5.90 -4.99 13.30
CA PHE A 137 6.98 -4.56 12.42
C PHE A 137 6.92 -5.33 11.10
N GLN A 138 6.67 -4.61 10.03
CA GLN A 138 6.77 -5.15 8.68
C GLN A 138 8.19 -4.93 8.16
N VAL A 139 8.91 -6.01 7.97
CA VAL A 139 10.27 -6.01 7.42
C VAL A 139 10.19 -6.44 5.96
N LYS A 140 10.66 -5.61 5.04
CA LYS A 140 10.67 -5.92 3.61
C LYS A 140 12.09 -6.00 3.10
N ALA A 141 12.33 -7.00 2.27
CA ALA A 141 13.48 -7.12 1.41
C ALA A 141 13.04 -7.10 -0.04
N GLN A 142 13.60 -6.20 -0.83
CA GLN A 142 13.34 -6.10 -2.26
C GLN A 142 14.66 -6.20 -3.03
N SER A 143 14.72 -7.12 -3.99
CA SER A 143 15.82 -7.15 -4.95
C SER A 143 15.61 -6.18 -6.10
N LYS A 144 16.69 -5.56 -6.57
CA LYS A 144 16.71 -4.81 -7.82
C LYS A 144 16.93 -5.71 -9.05
N THR A 145 17.30 -6.96 -8.83
CA THR A 145 17.43 -7.99 -9.88
C THR A 145 16.38 -9.08 -9.67
N PRO A 146 16.10 -9.94 -10.66
CA PRO A 146 15.09 -11.01 -10.53
C PRO A 146 15.35 -12.02 -9.40
N HIS A 147 16.55 -12.00 -8.80
CA HIS A 147 16.94 -12.90 -7.71
C HIS A 147 17.24 -12.11 -6.44
N LEU A 148 16.74 -12.57 -5.29
CA LEU A 148 17.04 -11.96 -3.99
C LEU A 148 18.49 -12.26 -3.58
N PRO A 149 19.31 -11.25 -3.24
CA PRO A 149 20.69 -11.51 -2.83
C PRO A 149 20.76 -12.40 -1.57
N PRO A 150 21.66 -13.40 -1.52
CA PRO A 150 21.80 -14.31 -0.38
C PRO A 150 22.05 -13.61 0.96
N ALA A 151 22.73 -12.46 0.94
CA ALA A 151 23.01 -11.65 2.14
C ALA A 151 21.72 -11.22 2.85
N ILE A 152 20.66 -10.93 2.09
CA ILE A 152 19.36 -10.56 2.64
C ILE A 152 18.56 -11.80 3.06
N ALA A 153 18.59 -12.85 2.24
CA ALA A 153 17.86 -14.09 2.50
C ALA A 153 18.31 -14.81 3.78
N LYS A 154 19.62 -14.85 4.08
CA LYS A 154 20.17 -15.64 5.20
C LYS A 154 20.32 -14.87 6.52
N HIS A 155 20.56 -13.56 6.48
CA HIS A 155 20.97 -12.80 7.67
C HIS A 155 20.05 -11.61 7.98
N GLY A 156 19.37 -11.06 6.97
CA GLY A 156 18.51 -9.88 7.14
C GLY A 156 17.40 -10.06 8.16
N TYR A 157 16.82 -11.26 8.21
CA TYR A 157 15.70 -11.56 9.09
C TYR A 157 16.12 -12.08 10.48
N LYS A 158 17.37 -12.52 10.65
CA LYS A 158 17.87 -13.07 11.91
C LYS A 158 18.15 -12.00 12.96
N ASN A 159 18.54 -10.79 12.55
CA ASN A 159 18.84 -9.70 13.48
C ASN A 159 17.58 -8.96 13.98
N LEU A 160 16.40 -9.46 13.60
CA LEU A 160 15.08 -9.03 14.06
C LEU A 160 14.41 -10.06 14.99
N ILE A 161 15.13 -11.15 15.29
CA ILE A 161 14.75 -12.21 16.24
C ILE A 161 15.49 -11.97 17.56
#